data_AF-A0A3Q0E8E1-F1
#
_entry.id   AF-A0A3Q0E8E1-F1
#
_cell.length_a   1.000
_cell.length_b   1.000
_cell.length_c   1.000
_cell.angle_alpha   90.00
_cell.angle_beta   90.00
_cell.angle_gamma   90.00
#
_symmetry.space_group_name_H-M   'P 1'
#
loop_
_entity.id
_entity.type
_entity.pdbx_description
1 polymer ?
#
loop_
_entity_poly.entity_id
_entity_poly.type
_entity_poly.pdbx_seq_one_letter_code
_entity_poly.pdbx_strand_id
1 'polypeptide(L)'
;MEILQQVCSKQLLPCNLSEEDLLQNPYFSKLLLSLSQHVDESGLSLALAKEQAQAWKEVRLHKATWLRFEILQRVIQELLVEYYVKAQDIHLTPEDKKDFVWMRARLQLEVEEQLKKKCFTLLCYHDPSSDADNETLKAAKVWKLSEVLVGEKQQCQDAKNQQKEQMVLLEKMSATYSQVLLRCLTLLQRLLREHRLKTQSELDRINAKYLEIKCSAMILKLRMEELTILSDTYTAKKVEVHRLIRDRLEGAILQQEQDLEKSRQVLNNYEVLGEEFDGLVKEYTKLKQATENKRWALQEFNKAYH
;
A
#
# COMPACT_ATOMS: atom_id res chain seq x y z
N MET A 1 9.41 -28.66 24.36
CA MET A 1 8.46 -29.54 23.66
C MET A 1 7.19 -29.74 24.48
N GLU A 2 7.23 -30.36 25.66
CA GLU A 2 6.01 -30.57 26.50
C GLU A 2 5.26 -29.28 26.85
N ILE A 3 5.98 -28.22 27.23
CA ILE A 3 5.40 -26.90 27.57
C ILE A 3 4.65 -26.27 26.38
N LEU A 4 5.15 -26.46 25.16
CA LEU A 4 4.56 -25.86 23.95
C LEU A 4 3.29 -26.61 23.55
N GLN A 5 3.31 -27.94 23.61
CA GLN A 5 2.17 -28.80 23.31
C GLN A 5 1.01 -28.60 24.31
N GLN A 6 1.33 -28.29 25.57
CA GLN A 6 0.37 -28.06 26.64
C GLN A 6 -0.27 -26.65 26.62
N VAL A 7 0.40 -25.65 26.01
CA VAL A 7 -0.17 -24.32 25.76
C VAL A 7 -1.05 -24.33 24.52
N CYS A 8 -0.61 -24.98 23.43
CA CYS A 8 -1.38 -25.09 22.19
C CYS A 8 -2.69 -25.87 22.38
N SER A 9 -2.74 -26.84 23.30
CA SER A 9 -3.95 -27.63 23.56
C SER A 9 -5.03 -26.90 24.35
N LYS A 10 -4.70 -25.82 25.07
CA LYS A 10 -5.64 -25.08 25.93
C LYS A 10 -6.29 -23.85 25.28
N GLN A 11 -6.00 -23.58 23.99
CA GLN A 11 -6.59 -22.52 23.16
C GLN A 11 -7.10 -21.28 23.95
N LEU A 12 -6.16 -20.51 24.51
CA LEU A 12 -6.49 -19.24 25.17
C LEU A 12 -6.81 -18.17 24.11
N LEU A 13 -8.10 -17.96 23.82
CA LEU A 13 -8.55 -16.81 23.02
C LEU A 13 -8.25 -15.53 23.83
N PRO A 14 -7.58 -14.51 23.24
CA PRO A 14 -7.71 -14.05 21.86
C PRO A 14 -6.48 -14.27 20.95
N CYS A 15 -5.48 -15.02 21.42
CA CYS A 15 -4.18 -15.06 20.75
C CYS A 15 -4.10 -16.23 19.77
N ASN A 16 -4.28 -15.96 18.47
CA ASN A 16 -3.95 -16.91 17.39
C ASN A 16 -2.41 -17.05 17.29
N LEU A 17 -1.82 -17.82 18.20
CA LEU A 17 -0.37 -18.02 18.28
C LEU A 17 0.05 -19.19 17.38
N SER A 18 1.05 -18.97 16.53
CA SER A 18 1.69 -20.05 15.77
C SER A 18 2.77 -20.75 16.62
N GLU A 19 3.08 -22.02 16.28
CA GLU A 19 4.08 -22.81 16.99
C GLU A 19 5.49 -22.16 16.90
N GLU A 20 5.79 -21.51 15.78
CA GLU A 20 6.99 -20.67 15.57
C GLU A 20 7.09 -19.47 16.53
N ASP A 21 5.98 -18.79 16.85
CA ASP A 21 5.99 -17.59 17.71
C ASP A 21 6.34 -17.94 19.17
N LEU A 22 5.93 -19.13 19.62
CA LEU A 22 6.19 -19.64 20.96
C LEU A 22 7.62 -20.19 21.12
N LEU A 23 8.23 -20.66 20.03
CA LEU A 23 9.63 -21.09 20.00
C LEU A 23 10.60 -19.91 20.15
N GLN A 24 10.24 -18.73 19.62
CA GLN A 24 11.06 -17.52 19.71
C GLN A 24 11.02 -16.85 21.10
N ASN A 25 10.01 -17.13 21.93
CA ASN A 25 9.80 -16.47 23.23
C ASN A 25 9.50 -17.45 24.39
N PRO A 26 10.52 -18.07 25.01
CA PRO A 26 10.36 -19.10 26.05
C PRO A 26 9.84 -18.57 27.40
N TYR A 27 9.98 -17.29 27.71
CA TYR A 27 9.39 -16.69 28.92
C TYR A 27 7.89 -16.43 28.76
N PHE A 28 7.47 -16.11 27.53
CA PHE A 28 6.07 -15.89 27.19
C PHE A 28 5.25 -17.19 27.30
N SER A 29 5.81 -18.32 26.85
CA SER A 29 5.15 -19.63 27.00
C SER A 29 4.97 -20.05 28.48
N LYS A 30 5.91 -19.72 29.36
CA LYS A 30 5.75 -19.94 30.82
C LYS A 30 4.65 -19.08 31.43
N LEU A 31 4.53 -17.83 30.98
CA LEU A 31 3.47 -16.92 31.42
C LEU A 31 2.09 -17.37 30.93
N LEU A 32 1.99 -17.85 29.68
CA LEU A 32 0.75 -18.44 29.17
C LEU A 32 0.36 -19.71 29.91
N LEU A 33 1.33 -20.55 30.30
CA LEU A 33 1.05 -21.71 31.16
C LEU A 33 0.51 -21.30 32.53
N SER A 34 1.11 -20.31 33.19
CA SER A 34 0.62 -19.86 34.51
C SER A 34 -0.75 -19.19 34.41
N LEU A 35 -1.00 -18.42 33.34
CA LEU A 35 -2.32 -17.85 33.05
C LEU A 35 -3.37 -18.93 32.77
N SER A 36 -3.01 -20.01 32.05
CA SER A 36 -3.90 -21.15 31.78
C SER A 36 -4.34 -21.92 33.02
N GLN A 37 -3.69 -21.70 34.17
CA GLN A 37 -4.08 -22.29 35.45
C GLN A 37 -5.15 -21.45 36.17
N HIS A 38 -5.34 -20.21 35.74
CA HIS A 38 -6.19 -19.23 36.41
C HIS A 38 -7.33 -18.72 35.52
N VAL A 39 -7.26 -18.95 34.21
CA VAL A 39 -8.15 -18.40 33.18
C VAL A 39 -8.66 -19.51 32.27
N ASP A 40 -9.94 -19.45 31.88
CA ASP A 40 -10.58 -20.38 30.96
C ASP A 40 -10.37 -20.00 29.48
N GLU A 41 -10.83 -20.86 28.56
CA GLU A 41 -10.73 -20.68 27.10
C GLU A 41 -11.39 -19.38 26.59
N SER A 42 -12.23 -18.75 27.40
CA SER A 42 -12.92 -17.50 27.09
C SER A 42 -12.27 -16.24 27.68
N GLY A 43 -11.17 -16.39 28.43
CA GLY A 43 -10.46 -15.28 29.06
C GLY A 43 -11.01 -14.89 30.44
N LEU A 44 -11.95 -15.65 31.00
CA LEU A 44 -12.52 -15.42 32.34
C LEU A 44 -11.71 -16.16 33.40
N SER A 45 -11.56 -15.57 34.58
CA SER A 45 -10.89 -16.28 35.69
C SER A 45 -11.71 -17.51 36.07
N LEU A 46 -11.06 -18.62 36.42
CA LEU A 46 -11.75 -19.89 36.74
C LEU A 46 -12.77 -19.73 37.89
N ALA A 47 -12.51 -18.80 38.82
CA ALA A 47 -13.47 -18.45 39.88
C ALA A 47 -14.72 -17.77 39.29
N LEU A 48 -14.52 -16.76 38.45
CA LEU A 48 -15.61 -16.00 37.84
C LEU A 48 -16.40 -16.86 36.83
N ALA A 49 -15.75 -17.75 36.08
CA ALA A 49 -16.39 -18.71 35.19
C ALA A 49 -17.31 -19.67 35.97
N LYS A 50 -16.87 -20.12 37.16
CA LYS A 50 -17.69 -20.96 38.06
C LYS A 50 -18.89 -20.17 38.62
N GLU A 51 -18.68 -18.95 39.09
CA GLU A 51 -19.76 -18.07 39.56
C GLU A 51 -20.76 -17.76 38.46
N GLN A 52 -20.29 -17.48 37.24
CA GLN A 52 -21.15 -17.25 36.08
C GLN A 52 -21.97 -18.51 35.74
N ALA A 53 -21.35 -19.69 35.75
CA ALA A 53 -22.06 -20.95 35.51
C ALA A 53 -23.11 -21.23 36.59
N GLN A 54 -22.83 -20.90 37.86
CA GLN A 54 -23.78 -21.00 38.97
C GLN A 54 -24.94 -20.01 38.80
N ALA A 55 -24.65 -18.74 38.52
CA ALA A 55 -25.67 -17.73 38.25
C ALA A 55 -26.58 -18.11 37.07
N TRP A 56 -26.02 -18.66 35.98
CA TRP A 56 -26.82 -19.18 34.86
C TRP A 56 -27.69 -20.37 35.24
N LYS A 57 -27.20 -21.28 36.12
CA LYS A 57 -28.03 -22.37 36.66
C LYS A 57 -29.19 -21.81 37.49
N GLU A 58 -28.93 -20.83 38.36
CA GLU A 58 -29.95 -20.17 39.17
C GLU A 58 -30.98 -19.44 38.31
N VAL A 59 -30.55 -18.67 37.30
CA VAL A 59 -31.46 -17.99 36.37
C VAL A 59 -32.33 -18.98 35.61
N ARG A 60 -31.77 -20.10 35.15
CA ARG A 60 -32.56 -21.16 34.50
C ARG A 60 -33.59 -21.78 35.45
N LEU A 61 -33.20 -22.01 36.71
CA LEU A 61 -34.09 -22.54 37.73
C LEU A 61 -35.23 -21.55 38.03
N HIS A 62 -34.92 -20.28 38.28
CA HIS A 62 -35.91 -19.24 38.53
C HIS A 62 -36.85 -19.06 37.34
N LYS A 63 -36.33 -19.07 36.11
CA LYS A 63 -37.15 -19.01 34.89
C LYS A 63 -38.10 -20.21 34.77
N ALA A 64 -37.62 -21.42 35.04
CA ALA A 64 -38.46 -22.62 35.01
C ALA A 64 -39.56 -22.56 36.09
N THR A 65 -39.20 -22.16 37.30
CA THR A 65 -40.14 -21.99 38.41
C THR A 65 -41.17 -20.90 38.09
N TRP A 66 -40.74 -19.75 37.59
CA TRP A 66 -41.62 -18.66 37.16
C TRP A 66 -42.59 -19.11 36.06
N LEU A 67 -42.09 -19.79 35.01
CA LEU A 67 -42.95 -20.30 33.93
C LEU A 67 -43.99 -21.29 34.43
N ARG A 68 -43.65 -22.16 35.39
CA ARG A 68 -44.62 -23.06 36.04
C ARG A 68 -45.71 -22.29 36.76
N PHE A 69 -45.34 -21.27 37.53
CA PHE A 69 -46.30 -20.40 38.22
C PHE A 69 -47.16 -19.58 37.25
N GLU A 70 -46.57 -19.04 36.20
CA GLU A 70 -47.26 -18.25 35.17
C GLU A 70 -48.30 -19.09 34.41
N ILE A 71 -47.95 -20.34 34.04
CA ILE A 71 -48.89 -21.26 33.39
C ILE A 71 -50.05 -21.59 34.32
N LEU A 72 -49.77 -21.93 35.59
CA LEU A 72 -50.81 -22.20 36.58
C LEU A 72 -51.72 -20.98 36.80
N GLN A 73 -51.13 -19.80 36.93
CA GLN A 73 -51.86 -18.56 37.12
C GLN A 73 -52.77 -18.23 35.93
N ARG A 74 -52.30 -18.41 34.70
CA ARG A 74 -53.12 -18.21 33.50
C ARG A 74 -54.29 -19.19 33.42
N VAL A 75 -54.05 -20.46 33.72
CA VAL A 75 -55.13 -21.47 33.75
C VAL A 75 -56.15 -21.11 34.85
N ILE A 76 -55.71 -20.70 36.05
CA ILE A 76 -56.61 -20.26 37.12
C ILE A 76 -57.41 -19.02 36.69
N GLN A 77 -56.78 -18.05 36.02
CA GLN A 77 -57.47 -16.86 35.52
C GLN A 77 -58.52 -17.19 34.45
N GLU A 78 -58.19 -18.06 33.49
CA GLU A 78 -59.14 -18.57 32.48
C GLU A 78 -60.36 -19.21 33.16
N LEU A 79 -60.13 -20.04 34.19
CA LEU A 79 -61.21 -20.71 34.94
C LEU A 79 -62.04 -19.77 35.80
N LEU A 80 -61.43 -18.76 36.42
CA LEU A 80 -62.15 -17.74 37.16
C LEU A 80 -63.06 -16.93 36.22
N VAL A 81 -62.58 -16.57 35.03
CA VAL A 81 -63.39 -15.87 34.02
C VAL A 81 -64.57 -16.74 33.58
N GLU A 82 -64.34 -18.01 33.26
CA GLU A 82 -65.42 -18.95 32.94
C GLU A 82 -66.45 -19.10 34.08
N TYR A 83 -65.98 -19.13 35.32
CA TYR A 83 -66.85 -19.19 36.50
C TYR A 83 -67.68 -17.90 36.66
N TYR A 84 -67.07 -16.72 36.55
CA TYR A 84 -67.80 -15.44 36.66
C TYR A 84 -68.88 -15.32 35.59
N VAL A 85 -68.61 -15.78 34.37
CA VAL A 85 -69.62 -15.84 33.29
C VAL A 85 -70.76 -16.79 33.65
N LYS A 86 -70.47 -17.98 34.18
CA LYS A 86 -71.48 -18.97 34.61
C LYS A 86 -72.24 -18.57 35.90
N ALA A 87 -71.62 -17.79 36.77
CA ALA A 87 -72.19 -17.31 38.04
C ALA A 87 -73.12 -16.10 37.84
N GLN A 88 -72.94 -15.31 36.78
CA GLN A 88 -73.91 -14.27 36.41
C GLN A 88 -75.25 -14.84 35.94
N ASP A 89 -75.27 -16.10 35.46
CA ASP A 89 -76.49 -16.82 35.07
C ASP A 89 -77.27 -17.43 36.26
N ILE A 90 -76.69 -17.48 37.48
CA ILE A 90 -77.30 -18.15 38.65
C ILE A 90 -77.13 -17.27 39.89
N HIS A 91 -78.20 -16.64 40.40
CA HIS A 91 -78.18 -15.82 41.62
C HIS A 91 -77.57 -16.57 42.83
N LEU A 92 -76.43 -16.11 43.38
CA LEU A 92 -75.74 -16.73 44.54
C LEU A 92 -76.13 -16.13 45.91
N THR A 93 -76.22 -16.99 46.93
CA THR A 93 -76.52 -16.73 48.37
C THR A 93 -75.37 -17.21 49.30
N PRO A 94 -75.31 -16.75 50.58
CA PRO A 94 -74.08 -16.67 51.38
C PRO A 94 -73.79 -17.90 52.27
N GLU A 95 -73.40 -19.03 51.68
CA GLU A 95 -72.89 -20.24 52.39
C GLU A 95 -71.37 -20.49 52.17
N ASP A 96 -70.69 -19.43 51.73
CA ASP A 96 -69.40 -19.40 51.01
C ASP A 96 -68.14 -19.93 51.73
N LYS A 97 -68.21 -20.35 53.00
CA LYS A 97 -67.02 -20.82 53.76
C LYS A 97 -66.80 -22.33 53.69
N LYS A 98 -67.86 -23.14 53.60
CA LYS A 98 -67.72 -24.58 53.26
C LYS A 98 -67.45 -24.75 51.77
N ASP A 99 -67.85 -23.76 50.98
CA ASP A 99 -67.59 -23.70 49.54
C ASP A 99 -66.12 -23.48 49.21
N PHE A 100 -65.31 -22.86 50.08
CA PHE A 100 -63.89 -22.66 49.76
C PHE A 100 -63.10 -23.97 49.62
N VAL A 101 -63.36 -24.97 50.48
CA VAL A 101 -62.67 -26.27 50.42
C VAL A 101 -63.15 -27.08 49.21
N TRP A 102 -64.45 -27.07 48.93
CA TRP A 102 -65.03 -27.73 47.75
C TRP A 102 -64.62 -27.03 46.44
N MET A 103 -64.58 -25.70 46.43
CA MET A 103 -64.09 -24.86 45.34
C MET A 103 -62.60 -25.10 45.08
N ARG A 104 -61.78 -25.21 46.13
CA ARG A 104 -60.35 -25.54 45.98
C ARG A 104 -60.15 -26.94 45.39
N ALA A 105 -60.93 -27.92 45.83
CA ALA A 105 -60.89 -29.27 45.27
C ALA A 105 -61.37 -29.30 43.80
N ARG A 106 -62.43 -28.55 43.47
CA ARG A 106 -62.96 -28.45 42.11
C ARG A 106 -62.03 -27.70 41.16
N LEU A 107 -61.42 -26.60 41.61
CA LEU A 107 -60.42 -25.85 40.85
C LEU A 107 -59.20 -26.72 40.55
N GLN A 108 -58.75 -27.55 41.50
CA GLN A 108 -57.65 -28.47 41.26
C GLN A 108 -57.98 -29.45 40.13
N LEU A 109 -59.16 -30.08 40.16
CA LEU A 109 -59.59 -31.03 39.12
C LEU A 109 -59.76 -30.35 37.75
N GLU A 110 -60.31 -29.14 37.71
CA GLU A 110 -60.53 -28.41 36.46
C GLU A 110 -59.19 -27.91 35.86
N VAL A 111 -58.25 -27.47 36.70
CA VAL A 111 -56.88 -27.13 36.26
C VAL A 111 -56.19 -28.35 35.66
N GLU A 112 -56.30 -29.51 36.31
CA GLU A 112 -55.73 -30.77 35.81
C GLU A 112 -56.33 -31.16 34.44
N GLU A 113 -57.65 -31.02 34.29
CA GLU A 113 -58.36 -31.34 33.04
C GLU A 113 -58.02 -30.36 31.90
N GLN A 114 -57.92 -29.06 32.17
CA GLN A 114 -57.51 -28.07 31.17
C GLN A 114 -56.05 -28.24 30.75
N LEU A 115 -55.15 -28.55 31.68
CA LEU A 115 -53.76 -28.87 31.38
C LEU A 115 -53.67 -30.13 30.50
N LYS A 116 -54.45 -31.16 30.83
CA LYS A 116 -54.54 -32.40 30.02
C LYS A 116 -55.03 -32.11 28.60
N LYS A 117 -56.08 -31.29 28.43
CA LYS A 117 -56.56 -30.85 27.11
C LYS A 117 -55.48 -30.12 26.32
N LYS A 118 -54.79 -29.15 26.92
CA LYS A 118 -53.70 -28.40 26.25
C LYS A 118 -52.55 -29.33 25.84
N CYS A 119 -52.18 -30.29 26.68
CA CYS A 119 -51.19 -31.32 26.36
C CYS A 119 -51.64 -32.22 25.19
N PHE A 120 -52.91 -32.59 25.13
CA PHE A 120 -53.47 -33.37 24.01
C PHE A 120 -53.51 -32.56 22.72
N THR A 121 -53.87 -31.27 22.77
CA THR A 121 -53.79 -30.38 21.60
C THR A 121 -52.37 -30.28 21.06
N LEU A 122 -51.39 -30.15 21.95
CA LEU A 122 -49.98 -30.11 21.58
C LEU A 122 -49.52 -31.45 20.99
N LEU A 123 -49.98 -32.58 21.54
CA LEU A 123 -49.74 -33.90 20.94
C LEU A 123 -50.34 -34.00 19.53
N CYS A 124 -51.61 -33.61 19.33
CA CYS A 124 -52.25 -33.65 18.03
C CYS A 124 -51.59 -32.71 16.99
N TYR A 125 -50.96 -31.62 17.44
CA TYR A 125 -50.16 -30.75 16.56
C TYR A 125 -48.89 -31.45 16.06
N HIS A 126 -48.22 -32.20 16.95
CA HIS A 126 -47.01 -32.95 16.59
C HIS A 126 -47.30 -34.24 15.83
N ASP A 127 -48.39 -34.93 16.17
CA ASP A 127 -48.86 -36.16 15.52
C ASP A 127 -50.38 -36.11 15.32
N PRO A 128 -50.85 -35.68 14.12
CA PRO A 128 -52.27 -35.61 13.80
C PRO A 128 -53.00 -36.95 13.88
N SER A 129 -52.28 -38.08 13.78
CA SER A 129 -52.88 -39.41 13.87
C SER A 129 -53.34 -39.76 15.29
N SER A 130 -52.82 -39.04 16.29
CA SER A 130 -53.17 -39.24 17.70
C SER A 130 -54.55 -38.69 18.07
N ASP A 131 -55.25 -37.98 17.18
CA ASP A 131 -56.56 -37.40 17.51
C ASP A 131 -57.66 -38.46 17.74
N ALA A 132 -57.56 -39.61 17.07
CA ALA A 132 -58.46 -40.75 17.22
C ALA A 132 -58.17 -41.63 18.46
N ASP A 133 -57.08 -41.37 19.18
CA ASP A 133 -56.66 -42.22 20.30
C ASP A 133 -57.49 -41.99 21.57
N ASN A 134 -57.67 -43.05 22.34
CA ASN A 134 -58.24 -42.99 23.68
C ASN A 134 -57.40 -42.10 24.60
N GLU A 135 -58.02 -41.43 25.58
CA GLU A 135 -57.33 -40.49 26.48
C GLU A 135 -56.14 -41.09 27.23
N THR A 136 -56.20 -42.39 27.56
CA THR A 136 -55.09 -43.12 28.21
C THR A 136 -53.88 -43.27 27.28
N LEU A 137 -54.13 -43.52 26.00
CA LEU A 137 -53.09 -43.60 24.98
C LEU A 137 -52.53 -42.20 24.66
N LYS A 138 -53.39 -41.17 24.56
CA LYS A 138 -52.96 -39.77 24.42
C LYS A 138 -52.07 -39.35 25.60
N ALA A 139 -52.43 -39.69 26.84
CA ALA A 139 -51.62 -39.39 28.01
C ALA A 139 -50.25 -40.08 27.96
N ALA A 140 -50.19 -41.37 27.61
CA ALA A 140 -48.93 -42.09 27.45
C ALA A 140 -48.04 -41.49 26.33
N LYS A 141 -48.65 -41.10 25.21
CA LYS A 141 -47.96 -40.43 24.10
C LYS A 141 -47.46 -39.03 24.47
N VAL A 142 -48.21 -38.24 25.23
CA VAL A 142 -47.77 -36.93 25.76
C VAL A 142 -46.52 -37.06 26.61
N TRP A 143 -46.46 -38.08 27.49
CA TRP A 143 -45.27 -38.32 28.29
C TRP A 143 -44.04 -38.61 27.41
N LYS A 144 -44.22 -39.44 26.38
CA LYS A 144 -43.15 -39.75 25.43
C LYS A 144 -42.76 -38.56 24.55
N LEU A 145 -43.72 -37.69 24.20
CA LEU A 145 -43.49 -36.50 23.39
C LEU A 145 -42.46 -35.56 24.02
N SER A 146 -42.44 -35.45 25.35
CA SER A 146 -41.44 -34.63 26.04
C SER A 146 -40.01 -35.10 25.77
N GLU A 147 -39.77 -36.42 25.72
CA GLU A 147 -38.47 -37.00 25.39
C GLU A 147 -38.11 -36.79 23.91
N VAL A 148 -39.09 -36.94 23.01
CA VAL A 148 -38.92 -36.72 21.58
C VAL A 148 -38.53 -35.27 21.29
N LEU A 149 -39.24 -34.29 21.88
CA LEU A 149 -38.96 -32.86 21.69
C LEU A 149 -37.58 -32.46 22.24
N VAL A 150 -37.14 -33.06 23.34
CA VAL A 150 -35.78 -32.86 23.85
C VAL A 150 -34.75 -33.42 22.86
N GLY A 151 -35.00 -34.60 22.29
CA GLY A 151 -34.16 -35.20 21.25
C GLY A 151 -34.08 -34.36 19.99
N GLU A 152 -35.22 -33.92 19.44
CA GLU A 152 -35.29 -33.05 18.25
C GLU A 152 -34.60 -31.70 18.47
N LYS A 153 -34.80 -31.09 19.65
CA LYS A 153 -34.10 -29.87 20.02
C LYS A 153 -32.58 -30.07 20.03
N GLN A 154 -32.10 -31.19 20.56
CA GLN A 154 -30.69 -31.51 20.58
C GLN A 154 -30.15 -31.72 19.15
N GLN A 155 -30.85 -32.49 18.33
CA GLN A 155 -30.48 -32.70 16.92
C GLN A 155 -30.42 -31.38 16.13
N CYS A 156 -31.40 -30.50 16.31
CA CYS A 156 -31.42 -29.19 15.67
C CYS A 156 -30.22 -28.33 16.13
N GLN A 157 -29.89 -28.39 17.42
CA GLN A 157 -28.73 -27.70 17.96
C GLN A 157 -27.40 -28.25 17.41
N ASP A 158 -27.28 -29.57 17.28
CA ASP A 158 -26.10 -30.23 16.73
C ASP A 158 -25.94 -29.91 15.24
N ALA A 159 -27.03 -29.97 14.45
CA ALA A 159 -27.03 -29.58 13.05
C ALA A 159 -26.64 -28.10 12.86
N LYS A 160 -27.11 -27.21 13.75
CA LYS A 160 -26.73 -25.80 13.73
C LYS A 160 -25.24 -25.60 14.06
N ASN A 161 -24.69 -26.40 14.96
CA ASN A 161 -23.26 -26.37 15.27
C ASN A 161 -22.42 -26.86 14.07
N GLN A 162 -22.81 -27.98 13.45
CA GLN A 162 -22.16 -28.49 12.24
C GLN A 162 -22.21 -27.49 11.08
N GLN A 163 -23.34 -26.81 10.90
CA GLN A 163 -23.47 -25.76 9.88
C GLN A 163 -22.46 -24.63 10.11
N LYS A 164 -22.27 -24.19 11.36
CA LYS A 164 -21.28 -23.16 11.69
C LYS A 164 -19.85 -23.62 11.39
N GLU A 165 -19.52 -24.87 11.71
CA GLU A 165 -18.21 -25.44 11.39
C GLU A 165 -17.95 -25.50 9.88
N GLN A 166 -18.95 -25.94 9.10
CA GLN A 166 -18.87 -25.96 7.64
C GLN A 166 -18.72 -24.56 7.06
N MET A 167 -19.44 -23.56 7.59
CA MET A 167 -19.28 -22.16 7.17
C MET A 167 -17.86 -21.65 7.39
N VAL A 168 -17.27 -21.91 8.57
CA VAL A 168 -15.89 -21.53 8.85
C VAL A 168 -14.90 -22.23 7.91
N LEU A 169 -15.13 -23.51 7.60
CA LEU A 169 -14.29 -24.24 6.63
C LEU A 169 -14.40 -23.63 5.23
N LEU A 170 -15.61 -23.29 4.78
CA LEU A 170 -15.85 -22.65 3.49
C LEU A 170 -15.18 -21.27 3.41
N GLU A 171 -15.27 -20.47 4.47
CA GLU A 171 -14.59 -19.18 4.56
C GLU A 171 -13.07 -19.36 4.45
N LYS A 172 -12.48 -20.31 5.20
CA LYS A 172 -11.05 -20.64 5.08
C LYS A 172 -10.66 -21.03 3.65
N MET A 173 -11.45 -21.89 2.99
CA MET A 173 -11.21 -22.28 1.61
C MET A 173 -11.32 -21.12 0.62
N SER A 174 -12.33 -20.25 0.77
CA SER A 174 -12.48 -19.06 -0.08
C SER A 174 -11.30 -18.09 0.07
N ALA A 175 -10.78 -17.93 1.29
CA ALA A 175 -9.63 -17.07 1.57
C ALA A 175 -8.35 -17.64 0.93
N THR A 176 -8.11 -18.95 1.03
CA THR A 176 -6.93 -19.58 0.42
C THR A 176 -6.96 -19.49 -1.10
N TYR A 177 -8.09 -19.77 -1.75
CA TYR A 177 -8.23 -19.61 -3.21
C TYR A 177 -7.98 -18.17 -3.65
N SER A 178 -8.56 -17.20 -2.95
CA SER A 178 -8.36 -15.78 -3.24
C SER A 178 -6.89 -15.37 -3.10
N GLN A 179 -6.21 -15.86 -2.07
CA GLN A 179 -4.78 -15.59 -1.85
C GLN A 179 -3.92 -16.20 -2.96
N VAL A 180 -4.20 -17.44 -3.39
CA VAL A 180 -3.48 -18.09 -4.50
C VAL A 180 -3.68 -17.31 -5.79
N LEU A 181 -4.91 -16.91 -6.10
CA LEU A 181 -5.22 -16.10 -7.29
C LEU A 181 -4.47 -14.76 -7.27
N LEU A 182 -4.43 -14.07 -6.11
CA LEU A 182 -3.67 -12.83 -5.95
C LEU A 182 -2.17 -13.06 -6.16
N ARG A 183 -1.63 -14.17 -5.67
CA ARG A 183 -0.23 -14.55 -5.88
C ARG A 183 0.07 -14.84 -7.36
N CYS A 184 -0.82 -15.52 -8.07
CA CYS A 184 -0.70 -15.72 -9.52
C CYS A 184 -0.74 -14.40 -10.29
N LEU A 185 -1.66 -13.49 -9.93
CA LEU A 185 -1.75 -12.16 -10.55
C LEU A 185 -0.48 -11.33 -10.35
N THR A 186 0.08 -11.31 -9.13
CA THR A 186 1.32 -10.58 -8.86
C THR A 186 2.52 -11.15 -9.61
N LEU A 187 2.62 -12.49 -9.74
CA LEU A 187 3.64 -13.14 -10.56
C LEU A 187 3.50 -12.76 -12.05
N LEU A 188 2.29 -12.81 -12.60
CA LEU A 188 2.02 -12.42 -13.99
C LEU A 188 2.36 -10.94 -14.24
N GLN A 189 1.98 -10.04 -13.33
CA GLN A 189 2.34 -8.63 -13.42
C GLN A 189 3.86 -8.41 -13.38
N ARG A 190 4.58 -9.15 -12.54
CA ARG A 190 6.05 -9.08 -12.47
C ARG A 190 6.67 -9.53 -13.78
N LEU A 191 6.25 -10.67 -14.31
CA LEU A 191 6.72 -11.18 -15.60
C LEU A 191 6.44 -10.19 -16.73
N LEU A 192 5.24 -9.63 -16.80
CA LEU A 192 4.89 -8.62 -17.80
C LEU A 192 5.78 -7.38 -17.69
N ARG A 193 6.05 -6.88 -16.49
CA ARG A 193 6.94 -5.73 -16.27
C ARG A 193 8.38 -6.06 -16.67
N GLU A 194 8.90 -7.20 -16.25
CA GLU A 194 10.26 -7.65 -16.57
C GLU A 194 10.44 -7.83 -18.09
N HIS A 195 9.50 -8.49 -18.75
CA HIS A 195 9.56 -8.68 -20.21
C HIS A 195 9.42 -7.36 -20.97
N ARG A 196 8.50 -6.47 -20.57
CA ARG A 196 8.37 -5.14 -21.21
C ARG A 196 9.64 -4.31 -21.04
N LEU A 197 10.25 -4.30 -19.84
CA LEU A 197 11.50 -3.57 -19.57
C LEU A 197 12.68 -4.15 -20.37
N LYS A 198 12.79 -5.49 -20.45
CA LYS A 198 13.85 -6.15 -21.23
C LYS A 198 13.73 -5.86 -22.71
N THR A 199 12.55 -6.10 -23.31
CA THR A 199 12.34 -5.84 -24.74
C THR A 199 12.52 -4.36 -25.08
N GLN A 200 12.06 -3.45 -24.24
CA GLN A 200 12.26 -2.01 -24.46
C GLN A 200 13.75 -1.64 -24.41
N SER A 201 14.49 -2.11 -23.40
CA SER A 201 15.92 -1.79 -23.31
C SER A 201 16.75 -2.40 -24.43
N GLU A 202 16.38 -3.58 -24.94
CA GLU A 202 16.98 -4.17 -26.13
C GLU A 202 16.72 -3.33 -27.39
N LEU A 203 15.47 -2.88 -27.59
CA LEU A 203 15.10 -1.99 -28.69
C LEU A 203 15.84 -0.65 -28.62
N ASP A 204 15.89 -0.04 -27.44
CA ASP A 204 16.60 1.22 -27.22
C ASP A 204 18.10 1.07 -27.50
N ARG A 205 18.70 -0.06 -27.09
CA ARG A 205 20.10 -0.38 -27.40
C ARG A 205 20.35 -0.51 -28.90
N ILE A 206 19.46 -1.16 -29.64
CA ILE A 206 19.58 -1.30 -31.10
C ILE A 206 19.42 0.06 -31.77
N ASN A 207 18.43 0.86 -31.35
CA ASN A 207 18.20 2.21 -31.87
C ASN A 207 19.39 3.14 -31.63
N ALA A 208 19.97 3.11 -30.43
CA ALA A 208 21.16 3.89 -30.11
C ALA A 208 22.34 3.53 -31.02
N LYS A 209 22.62 2.23 -31.21
CA LYS A 209 23.67 1.76 -32.13
C LYS A 209 23.40 2.18 -33.57
N TYR A 210 22.16 2.08 -34.03
CA TYR A 210 21.78 2.52 -35.37
C TYR A 210 22.04 4.02 -35.57
N LEU A 211 21.65 4.84 -34.60
CA LEU A 211 21.89 6.29 -34.62
C LEU A 211 23.38 6.62 -34.54
N GLU A 212 24.14 5.91 -33.73
CA GLU A 212 25.60 6.05 -33.64
C GLU A 212 26.25 5.81 -35.01
N ILE A 213 25.96 4.67 -35.64
CA ILE A 213 26.47 4.32 -36.98
C ILE A 213 26.05 5.39 -38.00
N LYS A 214 24.80 5.86 -37.94
CA LYS A 214 24.29 6.91 -38.83
C LYS A 214 25.02 8.24 -38.63
N CYS A 215 25.31 8.62 -37.40
CA CYS A 215 26.10 9.80 -37.07
C CYS A 215 27.55 9.67 -37.56
N SER A 216 28.20 8.52 -37.33
CA SER A 216 29.55 8.26 -37.85
C SER A 216 29.60 8.35 -39.38
N ALA A 217 28.60 7.78 -40.07
CA ALA A 217 28.48 7.90 -41.52
C ALA A 217 28.28 9.36 -41.98
N MET A 218 27.49 10.15 -41.25
CA MET A 218 27.30 11.57 -41.54
C MET A 218 28.58 12.38 -41.35
N ILE A 219 29.35 12.12 -40.29
CA ILE A 219 30.65 12.77 -40.04
C ILE A 219 31.62 12.46 -41.19
N LEU A 220 31.67 11.20 -41.63
CA LEU A 220 32.50 10.82 -42.79
C LEU A 220 32.07 11.52 -44.07
N LYS A 221 30.76 11.66 -44.31
CA LYS A 221 30.24 12.44 -45.44
C LYS A 221 30.66 13.91 -45.36
N LEU A 222 30.47 14.56 -44.21
CA LEU A 222 30.88 15.95 -44.01
C LEU A 222 32.39 16.13 -44.27
N ARG A 223 33.22 15.19 -43.78
CA ARG A 223 34.67 15.24 -44.02
C ARG A 223 35.03 15.06 -45.49
N MET A 224 34.29 14.21 -46.21
CA MET A 224 34.48 14.02 -47.65
C MET A 224 34.16 15.31 -48.42
N GLU A 225 33.05 15.99 -48.09
CA GLU A 225 32.70 17.27 -48.70
C GLU A 225 33.74 18.36 -48.39
N GLU A 226 34.22 18.43 -47.14
CA GLU A 226 35.29 19.36 -46.75
C GLU A 226 36.57 19.15 -47.57
N LEU A 227 37.01 17.90 -47.70
CA LEU A 227 38.20 17.56 -48.49
C LEU A 227 37.99 17.86 -49.98
N THR A 228 36.78 17.67 -50.50
CA THR A 228 36.41 18.02 -51.88
C THR A 228 36.56 19.52 -52.10
N ILE A 229 36.00 20.34 -51.20
CA ILE A 229 36.13 21.80 -51.25
C ILE A 229 37.60 22.24 -51.18
N LEU A 230 38.40 21.63 -50.29
CA LEU A 230 39.82 21.95 -50.16
C LEU A 230 40.60 21.60 -51.42
N SER A 231 40.36 20.42 -51.99
CA SER A 231 40.98 19.96 -53.25
C SER A 231 40.65 20.90 -54.41
N ASP A 232 39.38 21.30 -54.54
CA ASP A 232 38.91 22.19 -55.61
C ASP A 232 39.44 23.61 -55.45
N THR A 233 39.53 24.10 -54.20
CA THR A 233 40.03 25.44 -53.88
C THR A 233 41.55 25.52 -54.08
N TYR A 234 42.29 24.54 -53.53
CA TYR A 234 43.75 24.50 -53.49
C TYR A 234 44.32 23.48 -54.47
N THR A 235 44.00 23.64 -55.76
CA THR A 235 44.66 22.88 -56.82
C THR A 235 46.18 23.04 -56.76
N ALA A 236 46.94 22.01 -57.16
CA ALA A 236 48.41 22.00 -57.11
C ALA A 236 49.05 23.26 -57.71
N LYS A 237 48.52 23.74 -58.85
CA LYS A 237 49.00 24.97 -59.49
C LYS A 237 48.80 26.22 -58.61
N LYS A 238 47.65 26.36 -57.95
CA LYS A 238 47.37 27.50 -57.05
C LYS A 238 48.25 27.44 -55.79
N VAL A 239 48.48 26.25 -55.25
CA VAL A 239 49.37 26.06 -54.09
C VAL A 239 50.81 26.47 -54.44
N GLU A 240 51.32 26.09 -55.60
CA GLU A 240 52.65 26.47 -56.05
C GLU A 240 52.80 27.98 -56.27
N VAL A 241 51.77 28.63 -56.80
CA VAL A 241 51.74 30.09 -56.90
C VAL A 241 51.72 30.74 -55.51
N HIS A 242 50.91 30.24 -54.57
CA HIS A 242 50.90 30.75 -53.20
C HIS A 242 52.26 30.54 -52.49
N ARG A 243 52.96 29.42 -52.73
CA ARG A 243 54.33 29.21 -52.24
C ARG A 243 55.28 30.28 -52.77
N LEU A 244 55.29 30.50 -54.09
CA LEU A 244 56.14 31.53 -54.71
C LEU A 244 55.86 32.93 -54.15
N ILE A 245 54.58 33.27 -53.93
CA ILE A 245 54.20 34.56 -53.33
C ILE A 245 54.71 34.64 -51.89
N ARG A 246 54.49 33.60 -51.08
CA ARG A 246 54.95 33.54 -49.69
C ARG A 246 56.46 33.68 -49.60
N ASP A 247 57.22 32.90 -50.37
CA ASP A 247 58.69 32.90 -50.33
C ASP A 247 59.25 34.27 -50.75
N ARG A 248 58.61 34.96 -51.72
CA ARG A 248 58.96 36.35 -52.08
C ARG A 248 58.67 37.34 -50.96
N LEU A 249 57.50 37.25 -50.34
CA LEU A 249 57.12 38.13 -49.24
C LEU A 249 58.02 37.93 -48.01
N GLU A 250 58.31 36.68 -47.65
CA GLU A 250 59.25 36.33 -46.58
C GLU A 250 60.66 36.87 -46.88
N GLY A 251 61.14 36.72 -48.12
CA GLY A 251 62.40 37.32 -48.55
C GLY A 251 62.42 38.85 -48.46
N ALA A 252 61.33 39.51 -48.85
CA ALA A 252 61.20 40.97 -48.76
C ALA A 252 61.16 41.46 -47.29
N ILE A 253 60.45 40.75 -46.41
CA ILE A 253 60.42 41.03 -44.97
C ILE A 253 61.83 40.92 -44.40
N LEU A 254 62.53 39.83 -44.70
CA LEU A 254 63.87 39.59 -44.16
C LEU A 254 64.88 40.64 -44.64
N GLN A 255 64.79 41.05 -45.92
CA GLN A 255 65.60 42.15 -46.44
C GLN A 255 65.30 43.47 -45.73
N GLN A 256 64.02 43.76 -45.51
CA GLN A 256 63.60 44.98 -44.86
C GLN A 256 63.97 45.02 -43.37
N GLU A 257 63.93 43.89 -42.68
CA GLU A 257 64.44 43.74 -41.32
C GLU A 257 65.95 43.98 -41.25
N GLN A 258 66.73 43.46 -42.20
CA GLN A 258 68.16 43.74 -42.29
C GLN A 258 68.43 45.22 -42.54
N ASP A 259 67.68 45.86 -43.42
CA ASP A 259 67.90 47.28 -43.75
C ASP A 259 67.45 48.20 -42.60
N LEU A 260 66.41 47.82 -41.86
CA LEU A 260 66.02 48.46 -40.62
C LEU A 260 67.14 48.36 -39.58
N GLU A 261 67.71 47.17 -39.41
CA GLU A 261 68.79 46.95 -38.43
C GLU A 261 70.05 47.74 -38.80
N LYS A 262 70.45 47.77 -40.08
CA LYS A 262 71.53 48.65 -40.56
C LYS A 262 71.24 50.11 -40.27
N SER A 263 70.01 50.56 -40.54
CA SER A 263 69.61 51.96 -40.28
C SER A 263 69.65 52.30 -38.80
N ARG A 264 69.24 51.37 -37.92
CA ARG A 264 69.34 51.51 -36.46
C ARG A 264 70.78 51.60 -36.00
N GLN A 265 71.67 50.77 -36.55
CA GLN A 265 73.10 50.82 -36.24
C GLN A 265 73.72 52.16 -36.64
N VAL A 266 73.38 52.67 -37.83
CA VAL A 266 73.82 54.00 -38.28
C VAL A 266 73.29 55.10 -37.36
N LEU A 267 72.01 55.06 -37.00
CA LEU A 267 71.42 56.06 -36.08
C LEU A 267 72.12 56.04 -34.71
N ASN A 268 72.34 54.86 -34.14
CA ASN A 268 73.05 54.70 -32.87
C ASN A 268 74.48 55.28 -32.96
N ASN A 269 75.19 55.09 -34.07
CA ASN A 269 76.51 55.69 -34.26
C ASN A 269 76.47 57.22 -34.21
N TYR A 270 75.42 57.85 -34.73
CA TYR A 270 75.22 59.30 -34.63
C TYR A 270 74.82 59.73 -33.22
N GLU A 271 73.95 58.98 -32.54
CA GLU A 271 73.52 59.27 -31.16
C GLU A 271 74.71 59.22 -30.17
N VAL A 272 75.67 58.33 -30.40
CA VAL A 272 76.90 58.23 -29.58
C VAL A 272 77.80 59.46 -29.69
N LEU A 273 77.71 60.24 -30.78
CA LEU A 273 78.52 61.47 -30.95
C LEU A 273 78.08 62.63 -30.04
N GLY A 274 76.93 62.52 -29.36
CA GLY A 274 76.51 63.39 -28.27
C GLY A 274 76.20 64.85 -28.64
N GLU A 275 76.02 65.71 -27.63
CA GLU A 275 75.58 67.11 -27.78
C GLU A 275 76.55 68.00 -28.58
N GLU A 276 77.84 67.63 -28.63
CA GLU A 276 78.86 68.35 -29.40
C GLU A 276 78.61 68.24 -30.91
N PHE A 277 78.17 67.08 -31.38
CA PHE A 277 77.78 66.88 -32.77
C PHE A 277 76.50 67.63 -33.12
N ASP A 278 75.51 67.66 -32.20
CA ASP A 278 74.30 68.48 -32.37
C ASP A 278 74.62 69.98 -32.47
N GLY A 279 75.59 70.46 -31.71
CA GLY A 279 76.15 71.81 -31.84
C GLY A 279 76.73 72.05 -33.24
N LEU A 280 77.58 71.14 -33.70
CA LEU A 280 78.21 71.20 -35.02
C LEU A 280 77.17 71.15 -36.16
N VAL A 281 76.13 70.33 -36.05
CA VAL A 281 75.04 70.24 -37.02
C VAL A 281 74.24 71.55 -37.07
N LYS A 282 73.95 72.17 -35.93
CA LYS A 282 73.29 73.49 -35.87
C LYS A 282 74.15 74.57 -36.51
N GLU A 283 75.46 74.57 -36.25
CA GLU A 283 76.38 75.52 -36.88
C GLU A 283 76.50 75.27 -38.38
N TYR A 284 76.69 74.03 -38.82
CA TYR A 284 76.71 73.65 -40.23
C TYR A 284 75.41 74.05 -40.94
N THR A 285 74.25 73.88 -40.31
CA THR A 285 72.95 74.28 -40.86
C THR A 285 72.85 75.79 -41.04
N LYS A 286 73.28 76.57 -40.04
CA LYS A 286 73.37 78.03 -40.14
C LYS A 286 74.33 78.47 -41.25
N LEU A 287 75.50 77.83 -41.33
CA LEU A 287 76.49 78.09 -42.38
C LEU A 287 75.94 77.75 -43.77
N LYS A 288 75.23 76.63 -43.91
CA LYS A 288 74.60 76.22 -45.17
C LYS A 288 73.53 77.21 -45.59
N GLN A 289 72.61 77.59 -44.70
CA GLN A 289 71.60 78.62 -44.96
C GLN A 289 72.23 79.97 -45.30
N ALA A 290 73.27 80.38 -44.58
CA ALA A 290 74.00 81.61 -44.89
C ALA A 290 74.71 81.53 -46.24
N THR A 291 75.23 80.37 -46.63
CA THR A 291 75.87 80.15 -47.93
C THR A 291 74.83 80.13 -49.05
N GLU A 292 73.67 79.51 -48.85
CA GLU A 292 72.54 79.55 -49.78
C GLU A 292 72.00 80.98 -49.93
N ASN A 293 71.83 81.72 -48.83
CA ASN A 293 71.41 83.12 -48.86
C ASN A 293 72.45 84.03 -49.54
N LYS A 294 73.75 83.84 -49.28
CA LYS A 294 74.80 84.59 -49.97
C LYS A 294 74.89 84.23 -51.45
N ARG A 295 74.70 82.95 -51.79
CA ARG A 295 74.66 82.47 -53.18
C ARG A 295 73.44 83.04 -53.91
N TRP A 296 72.28 83.08 -53.25
CA TRP A 296 71.07 83.74 -53.72
C TRP A 296 71.30 85.25 -53.91
N ALA A 297 71.91 85.93 -52.93
CA ALA A 297 72.22 87.36 -53.02
C ALA A 297 73.22 87.67 -54.13
N LEU A 298 74.26 86.86 -54.32
CA LEU A 298 75.21 86.98 -55.43
C LEU A 298 74.55 86.77 -56.79
N GLN A 299 73.61 85.83 -56.90
CA GLN A 299 72.80 85.66 -58.11
C GLN A 299 71.95 86.90 -58.39
N GLU A 300 71.45 87.58 -57.36
CA GLU A 300 70.61 88.77 -57.50
C GLU A 300 71.38 90.08 -57.74
N PHE A 301 72.57 90.24 -57.15
CA PHE A 301 73.48 91.35 -57.49
C PHE A 301 74.06 91.24 -58.90
N ASN A 302 74.33 90.02 -59.39
CA ASN A 302 74.71 89.82 -60.80
C ASN A 302 73.58 90.15 -61.80
N LYS A 303 72.31 90.16 -61.38
CA LYS A 303 71.19 90.64 -62.20
C LYS A 303 71.01 92.16 -62.18
N ALA A 304 71.62 92.87 -61.23
CA ALA A 304 71.46 94.33 -61.08
C ALA A 304 72.60 95.16 -61.72
N TYR A 305 73.62 94.52 -62.29
CA TYR A 305 74.73 95.15 -63.04
C TYR A 305 74.72 94.81 -64.54
N HIS A 306 73.57 94.38 -65.06
CA HIS A 306 73.20 94.35 -66.48
C HIS A 306 71.87 95.06 -66.67
#